data_AF-A0A446CKV4-F1
#
_entry.id   AF-A0A446CKV4-F1
#
_cell.length_a   1.000
_cell.length_b   1.000
_cell.length_c   1.000
_cell.angle_alpha   90.00
_cell.angle_beta   90.00
_cell.angle_gamma   90.00
#
_symmetry.space_group_name_H-M   'P 1'
#
loop_
_entity.id
_entity.type
_entity.pdbx_description
1 polymer ?
#
loop_
_entity_poly.entity_id
_entity_poly.type
_entity_poly.pdbx_seq_one_letter_code
_entity_poly.pdbx_strand_id
1 'polypeptide(L)'
;MLAGAEAAQEVIDRTRAEPQGTIRMSAPPALIYYFLGDLVARFMVQCPKVHVYLKSFSRPVDVLREGFDIAVRVRFGPSKAATSS
;
A
#
# COMPACT_ATOMS: atom_id res chain seq x y z
N MET A 1 23.00 -34.42 -13.71
CA MET A 1 21.77 -33.71 -13.27
C MET A 1 22.13 -32.77 -12.13
N LEU A 2 22.62 -31.56 -12.43
CA LEU A 2 22.88 -30.50 -11.43
C LEU A 2 22.20 -29.17 -11.80
N ALA A 3 21.94 -28.93 -13.08
CA ALA A 3 21.29 -27.70 -13.57
C ALA A 3 19.86 -27.46 -13.03
N GLY A 4 19.10 -28.52 -12.74
CA GLY A 4 17.74 -28.39 -12.20
C GLY A 4 17.71 -27.96 -10.73
N ALA A 5 18.75 -28.29 -9.95
CA ALA A 5 18.85 -27.91 -8.55
C ALA A 5 19.32 -26.46 -8.40
N GLU A 6 20.25 -26.01 -9.24
CA GLU A 6 20.74 -24.62 -9.28
C GLU A 6 19.63 -23.65 -9.71
N ALA A 7 18.83 -23.98 -10.71
CA ALA A 7 17.70 -23.15 -11.14
C ALA A 7 16.61 -23.03 -10.08
N ALA A 8 16.37 -24.08 -9.28
CA ALA A 8 15.44 -24.02 -8.15
C ALA A 8 15.98 -23.10 -7.05
N GLN A 9 17.29 -23.12 -6.79
CA GLN A 9 17.93 -22.27 -5.78
C GLN A 9 17.88 -20.78 -6.15
N GLU A 10 18.06 -20.43 -7.43
CA GLU A 10 18.00 -19.04 -7.91
C GLU A 10 16.58 -18.43 -7.79
N VAL A 11 15.54 -19.26 -7.95
CA VAL A 11 14.14 -18.88 -7.70
C VAL A 11 13.86 -18.70 -6.20
N ILE A 12 14.48 -19.53 -5.36
CA ILE A 12 14.38 -19.43 -3.89
C ILE A 12 15.11 -18.18 -3.37
N ASP A 13 16.27 -17.84 -3.92
CA ASP A 13 17.02 -16.63 -3.54
C ASP A 13 16.31 -15.34 -3.98
N ARG A 14 15.57 -15.37 -5.10
CA ARG A 14 14.60 -14.31 -5.46
C ARG A 14 13.47 -14.14 -4.45
N THR A 15 13.18 -15.17 -3.64
CA THR A 15 12.17 -15.08 -2.57
C THR A 15 12.70 -14.29 -1.35
N ARG A 16 14.01 -13.98 -1.30
CA ARG A 16 14.65 -13.05 -0.36
C ARG A 16 14.93 -11.65 -0.94
N ALA A 17 14.31 -11.29 -2.06
CA ALA A 17 14.48 -9.96 -2.63
C ALA A 17 13.85 -8.90 -1.69
N GLU A 18 14.65 -7.94 -1.25
CA GLU A 18 14.16 -6.77 -0.51
C GLU A 18 13.03 -6.06 -1.29
N PRO A 19 12.02 -5.49 -0.60
CA PRO A 19 10.93 -4.79 -1.28
C PRO A 19 11.44 -3.69 -2.22
N GLN A 20 10.96 -3.68 -3.45
CA GLN A 20 11.38 -2.71 -4.48
C GLN A 20 10.26 -2.41 -5.48
N GLY A 21 10.36 -1.26 -6.15
CA GLY A 21 9.42 -0.84 -7.19
C GLY A 21 8.58 0.37 -6.79
N THR A 22 7.46 0.61 -7.49
CA THR A 22 6.55 1.72 -7.21
C THR A 22 5.20 1.20 -6.72
N ILE A 23 4.73 1.74 -5.58
CA ILE A 23 3.37 1.53 -5.08
C ILE A 23 2.56 2.78 -5.37
N ARG A 24 1.47 2.64 -6.15
CA ARG A 24 0.51 3.70 -6.46
C ARG A 24 -0.66 3.61 -5.49
N MET A 25 -0.81 4.63 -4.65
CA MET A 25 -1.86 4.69 -3.63
C MET A 25 -2.71 5.94 -3.72
N SER A 26 -3.99 5.78 -3.36
CA SER A 26 -4.95 6.86 -3.21
C SER A 26 -5.48 6.92 -1.79
N ALA A 27 -5.69 8.13 -1.25
CA ALA A 27 -6.29 8.33 0.06
C ALA A 27 -6.97 9.70 0.21
N PRO A 28 -7.96 9.85 1.12
CA PRO A 28 -8.51 11.14 1.49
C PRO A 28 -7.44 12.11 2.04
N PRO A 29 -7.54 13.42 1.76
CA PRO A 29 -6.57 14.41 2.22
C PRO A 29 -6.29 14.34 3.73
N ALA A 30 -7.35 14.19 4.53
CA ALA A 30 -7.22 14.11 5.99
C ALA A 30 -6.38 12.89 6.43
N LEU A 31 -6.59 11.71 5.84
CA LEU A 31 -5.78 10.55 6.19
C LEU A 31 -4.31 10.72 5.79
N ILE A 32 -4.04 11.36 4.65
CA ILE A 32 -2.66 11.68 4.24
C ILE A 32 -2.00 12.59 5.27
N TYR A 33 -2.68 13.68 5.63
CA TYR A 33 -2.14 14.69 6.51
C TYR A 33 -1.92 14.18 7.95
N TYR A 34 -2.90 13.46 8.51
CA TYR A 34 -2.87 13.08 9.93
C TYR A 34 -2.21 11.73 10.21
N PHE A 35 -2.03 10.85 9.21
CA PHE A 35 -1.59 9.48 9.48
C PHE A 35 -0.70 8.88 8.38
N LEU A 36 -1.21 8.77 7.16
CA LEU A 36 -0.54 8.03 6.08
C LEU A 36 0.76 8.68 5.63
N GLY A 37 0.89 10.01 5.63
CA GLY A 37 2.10 10.69 5.18
C GLY A 37 3.33 10.26 5.99
N ASP A 38 3.22 10.31 7.31
CA ASP A 38 4.28 9.90 8.25
C ASP A 38 4.53 8.38 8.22
N LEU A 39 3.47 7.58 8.13
CA LEU A 39 3.59 6.12 7.96
C LEU A 39 4.35 5.74 6.69
N VAL A 40 3.98 6.36 5.55
CA VAL A 40 4.62 6.12 4.25
C VAL A 40 6.08 6.57 4.27
N ALA A 41 6.38 7.73 4.87
CA ALA A 41 7.74 8.21 4.99
C ALA A 41 8.63 7.22 5.76
N ARG A 42 8.17 6.73 6.93
CA ARG A 42 8.91 5.69 7.69
C ARG A 42 9.07 4.39 6.91
N PHE A 43 8.03 3.96 6.20
CA PHE A 43 8.09 2.78 5.36
C PHE A 43 9.15 2.93 4.26
N MET A 44 9.22 4.08 3.59
CA MET A 44 10.22 4.34 2.55
C MET A 44 11.65 4.40 3.10
N VAL A 45 11.84 4.81 4.37
CA VAL A 45 13.14 4.70 5.05
C VAL A 45 13.54 3.25 5.28
N GLN A 46 12.60 2.39 5.66
CA GLN A 46 12.85 0.95 5.88
C GLN A 46 12.97 0.15 4.57
N CYS A 47 12.35 0.63 3.49
CA CYS A 47 12.34 0.01 2.18
C CYS A 47 12.81 1.01 1.12
N PRO A 48 14.11 1.34 1.07
CA PRO A 48 14.65 2.44 0.25
C PRO A 48 14.53 2.20 -1.26
N LYS A 49 14.33 0.96 -1.71
CA LYS A 49 14.07 0.63 -3.12
C LYS A 49 12.58 0.78 -3.50
N VAL A 50 11.71 1.11 -2.55
CA VAL A 50 10.29 1.34 -2.79
C VAL A 50 10.02 2.84 -2.93
N HIS A 51 9.35 3.19 -4.02
CA HIS A 51 8.81 4.52 -4.26
C HIS A 51 7.31 4.49 -4.04
N VAL A 52 6.76 5.49 -3.35
CA VAL A 52 5.32 5.59 -3.13
C VAL A 52 4.76 6.79 -3.87
N TYR A 53 3.89 6.52 -4.85
CA TYR A 53 3.08 7.54 -5.49
C TYR A 53 1.77 7.68 -4.73
N LEU A 54 1.67 8.73 -3.91
CA LEU A 54 0.49 8.99 -3.09
C LEU A 54 -0.33 10.15 -3.65
N LYS A 55 -1.57 9.86 -4.08
CA LYS A 55 -2.49 10.86 -4.60
C LYS A 55 -3.69 11.06 -3.68
N SER A 56 -4.04 12.33 -3.46
CA SER A 56 -5.20 12.68 -2.67
C SER A 56 -6.49 12.66 -3.51
N PHE A 57 -7.51 11.95 -3.04
CA PHE A 57 -8.84 11.94 -3.66
C PHE A 57 -9.95 11.97 -2.61
N SER A 58 -10.97 12.81 -2.85
CA SER A 58 -12.19 12.87 -2.04
C SER A 58 -13.32 11.97 -2.58
N ARG A 59 -13.05 11.19 -3.63
CA ARG A 59 -14.01 10.31 -4.29
C ARG A 59 -13.58 8.84 -4.22
N PRO A 60 -14.48 7.91 -4.56
CA PRO A 60 -14.07 6.58 -4.91
C PRO A 60 -13.19 6.48 -6.15
N VAL A 61 -12.02 5.86 -5.98
CA VAL A 61 -11.10 5.35 -7.00
C VAL A 61 -11.32 3.86 -7.28
N ASP A 62 -11.38 3.50 -8.55
CA ASP A 62 -11.28 2.12 -9.03
C ASP A 62 -9.80 1.76 -9.23
N VAL A 63 -9.28 0.86 -8.40
CA VAL A 63 -7.85 0.52 -8.39
C VAL A 63 -7.40 -0.12 -9.70
N LEU A 64 -8.24 -0.96 -10.31
CA LEU A 64 -7.89 -1.67 -11.54
C LEU A 64 -7.93 -0.73 -12.75
N ARG A 65 -9.01 0.05 -12.89
CA ARG A 65 -9.19 0.93 -14.06
C ARG A 65 -8.30 2.16 -14.02
N GLU A 66 -8.00 2.68 -12.84
CA GLU A 66 -7.24 3.92 -12.69
C GLU A 66 -5.74 3.67 -12.42
N GLY A 67 -5.32 2.40 -12.35
CA GLY A 67 -3.91 2.03 -12.20
C GLY A 67 -3.35 2.32 -10.81
N PHE A 68 -4.16 2.10 -9.77
CA PHE A 68 -3.69 2.15 -8.38
C PHE A 68 -3.55 0.74 -7.83
N ASP A 69 -2.59 0.57 -6.93
CA ASP A 69 -2.40 -0.69 -6.20
C ASP A 69 -3.26 -0.68 -4.92
N ILE A 70 -3.40 0.50 -4.29
CA ILE A 70 -4.07 0.65 -3.00
C ILE A 70 -5.00 1.87 -3.00
N ALA A 71 -6.21 1.71 -2.46
CA ALA A 71 -7.13 2.81 -2.17
C ALA A 71 -7.55 2.79 -0.70
N VAL A 72 -7.01 3.71 0.09
CA VAL A 72 -7.38 3.88 1.50
C VAL A 72 -8.65 4.71 1.58
N ARG A 73 -9.59 4.30 2.42
CA ARG A 73 -10.92 4.93 2.55
C ARG A 73 -11.35 4.94 3.99
N VAL A 74 -12.11 5.95 4.37
CA VAL A 74 -12.82 5.98 5.65
C VAL A 74 -14.30 5.75 5.38
N ARG A 75 -14.92 4.84 6.13
CA ARG A 75 -16.38 4.72 6.20
C ARG A 75 -16.77 4.85 7.67
N PHE A 76 -17.62 5.81 7.98
CA PHE A 76 -18.30 5.81 9.26
C PHE A 76 -19.44 4.81 9.15
N GLY A 77 -19.39 3.75 9.97
CA GLY A 77 -20.53 2.86 10.13
C GLY A 77 -21.69 3.59 10.81
N PRO A 78 -22.89 3.00 10.85
CA PRO A 78 -23.97 3.56 11.63
C PRO A 78 -23.48 3.67 13.09
N SER A 79 -23.26 4.91 13.54
CA SER A 79 -23.15 5.16 14.97
C SER A 79 -24.48 4.72 15.54
N LYS A 80 -24.49 3.74 16.46
CA LYS A 80 -25.61 3.63 17.39
C LYS A 80 -25.57 4.93 18.18
N ALA A 81 -26.23 5.97 17.68
CA ALA A 81 -26.67 7.05 18.54
C ALA A 81 -27.41 6.33 19.64
N ALA A 82 -26.90 6.46 20.87
CA ALA A 82 -27.58 5.95 22.02
C ALA A 82 -29.03 6.45 21.92
N THR A 83 -29.97 5.52 21.75
CA THR A 83 -31.36 5.78 22.07
C THR A 83 -31.36 6.13 23.54
N SER A 84 -31.19 7.41 23.84
CA SER A 84 -31.45 7.98 25.15
C SER A 84 -32.83 8.62 25.10
N SER A 85 -33.69 8.05 25.93
CA SER A 85 -35.02 8.54 26.36
C SER A 85 -36.19 8.24 25.44
#